data_AF-A0A6I1MMN2-F1
#
_entry.id   AF-A0A6I1MMN2-F1
#
_cell.length_a   1.000
_cell.length_b   1.000
_cell.length_c   1.000
_cell.angle_alpha   90.00
_cell.angle_beta   90.00
_cell.angle_gamma   90.00
#
_symmetry.space_group_name_H-M   'P 1'
#
loop_
_entity.id
_entity.type
_entity.pdbx_description
1 polymer ?
#
loop_
_entity_poly.entity_id
_entity_poly.type
_entity_poly.pdbx_seq_one_letter_code
_entity_poly.pdbx_strand_id
1 'polypeptide(L)'
;MNKKVNKRKKFGFTLIELVISLAIMAVIALIAIPNFNSIKENSKIKADRQSAESIKRTVQLLIVDDTLKLGSTGETELYYNASLKTFDKNSDLVGLDELKEALSHVNPPATKKDAEYLVNIKDDGDEVVVKVNGVPETSTANTN
;
A
#
# COMPACT_ATOMS: atom_id res chain seq x y z
N MET A 1 76.86 8.47 -0.58
CA MET A 1 75.65 7.99 0.12
C MET A 1 74.70 7.39 -0.92
N ASN A 2 74.69 6.07 -1.12
CA ASN A 2 73.85 5.44 -2.16
C ASN A 2 72.43 5.19 -1.63
N LYS A 3 71.44 5.90 -2.19
CA LYS A 3 70.01 5.65 -1.94
C LYS A 3 69.59 4.38 -2.68
N LYS A 4 69.40 3.27 -1.96
CA LYS A 4 68.73 2.07 -2.49
C LYS A 4 67.24 2.40 -2.72
N VAL A 5 66.83 2.49 -3.98
CA VAL A 5 65.42 2.65 -4.36
C VAL A 5 64.71 1.31 -4.19
N ASN A 6 63.91 1.18 -3.14
CA ASN A 6 63.08 0.00 -2.88
C ASN A 6 61.95 -0.08 -3.92
N LYS A 7 62.12 -0.88 -4.99
CA LYS A 7 61.05 -1.21 -5.93
C LYS A 7 59.98 -2.07 -5.23
N ARG A 8 58.90 -1.44 -4.77
CA ARG A 8 57.68 -2.15 -4.36
C ARG A 8 57.14 -2.87 -5.60
N LYS A 9 57.00 -4.20 -5.55
CA LYS A 9 56.29 -4.95 -6.61
C LYS A 9 54.84 -4.46 -6.65
N LYS A 10 54.42 -3.88 -7.77
CA LYS A 10 53.01 -3.56 -8.00
C LYS A 10 52.33 -4.85 -8.43
N PHE A 11 51.53 -5.44 -7.54
CA PHE A 11 50.55 -6.47 -7.92
C PHE A 11 49.39 -5.75 -8.60
N GLY A 12 49.52 -5.56 -9.92
CA GLY A 12 48.48 -4.94 -10.75
C GLY A 12 47.53 -6.00 -11.30
N PHE A 13 46.26 -5.63 -11.44
CA PHE A 13 45.22 -6.45 -12.06
C PHE A 13 45.58 -6.76 -13.52
N THR A 14 45.37 -8.00 -13.97
CA THR A 14 45.62 -8.37 -15.37
C THR A 14 44.44 -7.97 -16.25
N LEU A 15 44.69 -7.66 -17.53
CA LEU A 15 43.61 -7.37 -18.47
C LEU A 15 42.68 -8.57 -18.65
N ILE A 16 43.21 -9.80 -18.53
CA ILE A 16 42.44 -11.02 -18.70
C ILE A 16 41.43 -11.22 -17.56
N GLU A 17 41.81 -10.91 -16.31
CA GLU A 17 40.88 -10.96 -15.17
C GLU A 17 39.69 -10.00 -15.36
N LEU A 18 39.93 -8.84 -15.98
CA LEU A 18 38.87 -7.87 -16.27
C LEU A 18 37.91 -8.38 -17.35
N VAL A 19 38.45 -8.95 -18.43
CA VAL A 19 37.65 -9.47 -19.55
C VAL A 19 36.80 -10.67 -19.13
N ILE A 20 37.36 -11.60 -18.36
CA ILE A 20 36.62 -12.76 -17.84
C ILE A 20 35.48 -12.30 -16.92
N SER A 21 35.73 -11.30 -16.07
CA SER A 21 34.70 -10.76 -15.17
C SER A 21 33.55 -10.11 -15.94
N LEU A 22 33.85 -9.32 -16.97
CA LEU A 22 32.84 -8.72 -17.84
C LEU A 22 32.02 -9.77 -18.59
N ALA A 23 32.65 -10.87 -19.03
CA ALA A 23 31.96 -11.98 -19.68
C ALA A 23 30.96 -12.67 -18.74
N ILE A 24 31.35 -12.95 -17.49
CA ILE A 24 30.45 -13.59 -16.51
C ILE A 24 29.31 -12.63 -16.12
N MET A 25 29.60 -11.35 -15.89
CA MET A 25 28.58 -10.34 -15.58
C MET A 25 27.56 -10.19 -16.72
N ALA A 26 28.00 -10.27 -17.97
CA ALA A 26 27.10 -10.22 -19.13
C ALA A 26 26.10 -11.40 -19.13
N VAL A 27 26.54 -12.61 -18.81
CA VAL A 27 25.66 -13.79 -18.73
C VAL A 27 24.65 -13.67 -17.59
N ILE A 28 25.10 -13.26 -16.39
CA ILE A 28 24.22 -13.08 -15.23
C ILE A 28 23.17 -12.00 -15.50
N ALA A 29 23.56 -10.89 -16.13
CA ALA A 29 22.66 -9.78 -16.44
C ALA A 29 21.52 -10.19 -17.39
N LEU A 30 21.75 -11.13 -18.31
CA LEU A 30 20.72 -11.61 -19.24
C LEU A 30 19.60 -12.42 -18.56
N ILE A 31 19.92 -13.18 -17.50
CA ILE A 31 18.96 -14.02 -16.77
C ILE A 31 18.39 -13.34 -15.52
N ALA A 32 19.01 -12.26 -15.05
CA ALA A 32 18.63 -11.57 -13.84
C ALA A 32 17.46 -10.60 -14.09
N ILE A 33 16.22 -11.14 -14.07
CA ILE A 33 15.01 -10.30 -14.03
C ILE A 33 14.13 -10.75 -12.84
N PRO A 34 14.31 -10.18 -11.64
CA PRO A 34 13.24 -10.20 -10.65
C PRO A 34 12.03 -9.41 -11.17
N ASN A 35 10.84 -10.00 -11.10
CA ASN A 35 9.58 -9.33 -11.45
C ASN A 35 9.18 -8.34 -10.35
N PHE A 36 9.85 -7.18 -10.31
CA PHE A 36 9.55 -6.12 -9.35
C PHE A 36 8.16 -5.51 -9.55
N ASN A 37 7.61 -5.57 -10.76
CA ASN A 37 6.32 -4.96 -11.07
C ASN A 37 5.17 -5.68 -10.36
N SER A 38 5.13 -7.01 -10.40
CA SER A 38 4.09 -7.78 -9.69
C SER A 38 4.21 -7.65 -8.18
N ILE A 39 5.44 -7.63 -7.64
CA ILE A 39 5.69 -7.43 -6.20
C ILE A 39 5.21 -6.05 -5.75
N LYS A 40 5.50 -5.00 -6.53
CA LYS A 40 5.06 -3.63 -6.25
C LYS A 40 3.53 -3.54 -6.25
N GLU A 41 2.88 -4.12 -7.25
CA GLU A 41 1.42 -4.08 -7.35
C GLU A 41 0.75 -4.84 -6.20
N ASN A 42 1.24 -6.04 -5.88
CA ASN A 42 0.76 -6.80 -4.73
C ASN A 42 0.99 -6.06 -3.41
N SER A 43 2.07 -5.31 -3.27
CA SER A 43 2.35 -4.52 -2.07
C SER A 43 1.37 -3.36 -1.92
N LYS A 44 0.99 -2.71 -3.02
CA LYS A 44 -0.05 -1.68 -3.03
C LYS A 44 -1.41 -2.25 -2.62
N ILE A 45 -1.80 -3.39 -3.18
CA ILE A 45 -3.06 -4.05 -2.83
C ILE A 45 -3.08 -4.44 -1.34
N LYS A 46 -1.96 -4.95 -0.81
CA LYS A 46 -1.85 -5.28 0.62
C LYS A 46 -1.96 -4.04 1.52
N ALA A 47 -1.31 -2.93 1.15
CA ALA A 47 -1.41 -1.67 1.88
C ALA A 47 -2.85 -1.12 1.89
N ASP A 48 -3.54 -1.22 0.77
CA ASP A 48 -4.94 -0.80 0.64
C ASP A 48 -5.87 -1.68 1.46
N ARG A 49 -5.64 -3.01 1.46
CA ARG A 49 -6.39 -3.95 2.30
C ARG A 49 -6.20 -3.67 3.79
N GLN A 50 -4.97 -3.36 4.21
CA GLN A 50 -4.69 -2.99 5.59
C GLN A 50 -5.41 -1.71 5.99
N SER A 51 -5.41 -0.71 5.10
CA SER A 51 -6.12 0.56 5.32
C SER A 51 -7.64 0.36 5.37
N ALA A 52 -8.20 -0.45 4.46
CA ALA A 52 -9.62 -0.81 4.43
C ALA A 52 -10.06 -1.55 5.71
N GLU A 53 -9.26 -2.49 6.19
CA GLU A 53 -9.51 -3.20 7.46
C GLU A 53 -9.45 -2.25 8.66
N SER A 54 -8.54 -1.27 8.64
CA SER A 54 -8.49 -0.22 9.67
C SER A 54 -9.76 0.63 9.65
N ILE A 55 -10.21 1.08 8.47
CA ILE A 55 -11.46 1.85 8.33
C ILE A 55 -12.64 1.04 8.84
N LYS A 56 -12.74 -0.24 8.44
CA LYS A 56 -13.81 -1.14 8.87
C LYS A 56 -13.91 -1.19 10.39
N ARG A 57 -12.79 -1.43 11.07
CA ARG A 57 -12.75 -1.50 12.54
C ARG A 57 -13.14 -0.20 13.20
N THR A 58 -12.67 0.93 12.68
CA THR A 58 -13.04 2.26 13.19
C THR A 58 -14.53 2.51 13.05
N VAL A 59 -15.11 2.20 11.89
CA VAL A 59 -16.56 2.34 11.64
C VAL A 59 -17.35 1.47 12.61
N GLN A 60 -17.00 0.18 12.73
CA GLN A 60 -17.67 -0.73 13.66
C GLN A 60 -17.59 -0.24 15.12
N LEU A 61 -16.43 0.25 15.54
CA LEU A 61 -16.24 0.79 16.88
C LEU A 61 -17.15 2.00 17.13
N LEU A 62 -17.23 2.93 16.18
CA LEU A 62 -18.05 4.15 16.33
C LEU A 62 -19.55 3.84 16.33
N ILE A 63 -19.98 2.80 15.61
CA ILE A 63 -21.38 2.34 15.65
C ILE A 63 -21.69 1.71 17.01
N VAL A 64 -20.82 0.83 17.50
CA VAL A 64 -20.99 0.18 18.82
C VAL A 64 -20.98 1.19 19.97
N ASP A 65 -20.22 2.28 19.83
CA ASP A 65 -20.17 3.37 20.80
C ASP A 65 -21.33 4.37 20.68
N ASP A 66 -22.33 4.10 19.83
CA ASP A 66 -23.46 5.00 19.52
C ASP A 66 -23.03 6.38 18.97
N THR A 67 -21.75 6.56 18.62
CA THR A 67 -21.20 7.81 18.08
C THR A 67 -21.58 7.98 16.61
N LEU A 68 -21.55 6.90 15.83
CA LEU A 68 -21.99 6.86 14.44
C LEU A 68 -23.35 6.17 14.35
N LYS A 69 -24.39 6.89 13.92
CA LYS A 69 -25.75 6.32 13.79
C LYS A 69 -26.22 6.33 12.35
N LEU A 70 -26.77 5.19 11.94
CA LEU A 70 -27.35 5.04 10.62
C LEU A 70 -28.78 5.60 10.57
N GLY A 71 -29.18 6.02 9.37
CA GLY A 71 -30.56 6.44 9.11
C GLY A 71 -31.53 5.25 9.19
N SER A 72 -32.82 5.51 8.95
CA SER A 72 -33.91 4.54 9.14
C SER A 72 -33.80 3.24 8.36
N THR A 73 -32.95 3.16 7.33
CA THR A 73 -32.70 1.95 6.54
C THR A 73 -31.69 1.01 7.17
N GLY A 74 -30.90 1.46 8.16
CA GLY A 74 -29.78 0.67 8.71
C GLY A 74 -28.67 0.40 7.69
N GLU A 75 -28.71 1.08 6.54
CA GLU A 75 -27.79 0.90 5.42
C GLU A 75 -27.25 2.25 4.92
N THR A 76 -25.97 2.32 4.61
CA THR A 76 -25.36 3.51 3.99
C THR A 76 -24.16 3.16 3.12
N GLU A 77 -23.91 4.01 2.14
CA GLU A 77 -22.74 3.94 1.26
C GLU A 77 -22.02 5.29 1.25
N LEU A 78 -20.76 5.30 1.68
CA LEU A 78 -19.92 6.49 1.77
C LEU A 78 -18.69 6.37 0.88
N TYR A 79 -18.26 7.49 0.33
CA TYR A 79 -17.00 7.62 -0.39
C TYR A 79 -16.07 8.47 0.47
N TYR A 80 -15.01 7.85 1.01
CA TYR A 80 -14.01 8.51 1.83
C TYR A 80 -12.76 8.83 1.02
N ASN A 81 -12.49 10.12 0.87
CA ASN A 81 -11.27 10.62 0.27
C ASN A 81 -10.18 10.78 1.33
N ALA A 82 -9.33 9.77 1.47
CA ALA A 82 -8.24 9.80 2.45
C ALA A 82 -7.12 10.81 2.12
N SER A 83 -7.06 11.36 0.91
CA SER A 83 -6.13 12.46 0.58
C SER A 83 -6.65 13.80 1.11
N LEU A 84 -7.95 14.05 0.91
CA LEU A 84 -8.62 15.30 1.29
C LEU A 84 -9.22 15.27 2.69
N LYS A 85 -9.29 14.08 3.31
CA LYS A 85 -9.93 13.82 4.61
C LYS A 85 -11.41 14.20 4.63
N THR A 86 -12.10 13.93 3.52
CA THR A 86 -13.50 14.31 3.31
C THR A 86 -14.33 13.12 2.89
N PHE A 87 -15.65 13.23 3.08
CA PHE A 87 -16.63 12.33 2.50
C PHE A 87 -17.37 13.04 1.37
N ASP A 88 -17.60 12.34 0.26
CA ASP A 88 -18.08 12.94 -0.98
C ASP A 88 -19.63 13.03 -1.06
N LYS A 89 -20.37 12.35 -0.18
CA LYS A 89 -21.82 12.43 -0.12
C LYS A 89 -22.34 12.63 1.30
N ASN A 90 -23.27 13.56 1.43
CA ASN A 90 -24.14 13.71 2.58
C ASN A 90 -24.99 12.45 2.71
N SER A 91 -24.58 11.59 3.62
CA SER A 91 -25.38 10.55 4.19
C SER A 91 -26.18 11.11 5.35
N ASP A 92 -27.40 10.61 5.58
CA ASP A 92 -28.24 10.94 6.76
C ASP A 92 -27.67 10.38 8.07
N LEU A 93 -26.34 10.33 8.20
CA LEU A 93 -25.62 9.83 9.36
C LEU A 93 -25.44 10.92 10.40
N VAL A 94 -25.65 10.53 11.64
CA VAL A 94 -25.17 11.29 12.80
C VAL A 94 -23.76 10.79 13.12
N GLY A 95 -22.83 11.69 13.45
CA GLY A 95 -21.46 11.31 13.82
C GLY A 95 -20.44 11.40 12.69
N LEU A 96 -20.75 12.12 11.60
CA LEU A 96 -19.89 12.17 10.41
C LEU A 96 -18.57 12.90 10.68
N ASP A 97 -18.54 13.88 11.57
CA ASP A 97 -17.33 14.65 11.86
C ASP A 97 -16.36 13.84 12.74
N GLU A 98 -16.89 13.10 13.70
CA GLU A 98 -16.17 12.13 14.50
C GLU A 98 -15.59 11.01 13.64
N LEU A 99 -16.37 10.51 12.66
CA LEU A 99 -15.89 9.54 11.69
C LEU A 99 -14.76 10.13 10.81
N LYS A 100 -14.87 11.38 10.34
CA LYS A 100 -13.79 12.04 9.58
C LYS A 100 -12.52 12.15 10.40
N GLU A 101 -12.64 12.57 11.66
CA GLU A 101 -11.51 12.70 12.58
C GLU A 101 -10.85 11.33 12.82
N ALA A 102 -11.64 10.31 13.12
CA ALA A 102 -11.16 8.96 13.39
C ALA A 102 -10.46 8.32 12.17
N LEU A 103 -10.85 8.69 10.95
CA LEU A 103 -10.21 8.22 9.72
C LEU A 103 -9.09 9.14 9.20
N SER A 104 -8.79 10.24 9.89
CA SER A 104 -7.81 11.24 9.43
C SER A 104 -6.40 10.67 9.23
N HIS A 105 -6.04 9.62 9.96
CA HIS A 105 -4.74 8.95 9.86
C HIS A 105 -4.65 7.89 8.77
N VAL A 106 -5.76 7.55 8.10
CA VAL A 106 -5.76 6.53 7.05
C VAL A 106 -5.05 7.06 5.81
N ASN A 107 -4.19 6.22 5.23
CA ASN A 107 -3.47 6.55 4.01
C ASN A 107 -4.36 6.42 2.77
N PRO A 108 -4.16 7.28 1.74
CA PRO A 108 -4.86 7.15 0.48
C PRO A 108 -4.52 5.85 -0.25
N PRO A 109 -5.44 5.31 -1.07
CA PRO A 109 -5.19 4.09 -1.82
C PRO A 109 -3.93 4.17 -2.69
N ALA A 110 -3.08 3.14 -2.60
CA ALA A 110 -1.82 3.02 -3.30
C ALA A 110 -1.97 2.35 -4.68
N THR A 111 -3.02 1.56 -4.88
CA THR A 111 -3.31 0.86 -6.15
C THR A 111 -3.67 1.85 -7.26
N LYS A 112 -4.56 2.81 -6.98
CA LYS A 112 -5.06 3.78 -7.96
C LYS A 112 -4.95 5.20 -7.41
N LYS A 113 -4.31 6.07 -8.20
CA LYS A 113 -4.19 7.49 -7.88
C LYS A 113 -5.59 8.12 -7.82
N ASP A 114 -5.79 8.98 -6.83
CA ASP A 114 -7.04 9.74 -6.62
C ASP A 114 -8.27 8.83 -6.41
N ALA A 115 -8.05 7.56 -6.05
CA ALA A 115 -9.13 6.66 -5.65
C ALA A 115 -9.55 6.92 -4.20
N GLU A 116 -10.80 6.55 -3.92
CA GLU A 116 -11.45 6.70 -2.62
C GLU A 116 -11.77 5.33 -2.03
N TYR A 117 -11.97 5.30 -0.73
CA TYR A 117 -12.52 4.13 -0.08
C TYR A 117 -14.05 4.18 -0.14
N LEU A 118 -14.65 3.16 -0.73
CA LEU A 118 -16.07 2.88 -0.64
C LEU A 118 -16.32 2.15 0.68
N VAL A 119 -17.07 2.78 1.58
CA VAL A 119 -17.50 2.21 2.86
C VAL A 119 -18.99 1.89 2.74
N ASN A 120 -19.31 0.60 2.74
CA ASN A 120 -20.68 0.11 2.74
C ASN A 120 -20.98 -0.48 4.12
N ILE A 121 -22.04 0.02 4.76
CA ILE A 121 -22.50 -0.41 6.07
C ILE A 121 -23.92 -0.90 5.89
N LYS A 122 -24.24 -2.09 6.40
CA LYS A 122 -25.59 -2.65 6.44
C LYS A 122 -25.89 -3.23 7.80
N ASP A 123 -27.17 -3.54 8.01
CA ASP A 123 -27.69 -4.18 9.22
C ASP A 123 -27.21 -3.45 10.48
N ASP A 124 -27.28 -2.11 10.45
CA ASP A 124 -26.89 -1.25 11.58
C ASP A 124 -25.45 -1.46 12.07
N GLY A 125 -24.53 -1.81 11.16
CA GLY A 125 -23.10 -1.98 11.46
C GLY A 125 -22.63 -3.42 11.61
N ASP A 126 -23.54 -4.41 11.55
CA ASP A 126 -23.18 -5.82 11.58
C ASP A 126 -22.39 -6.23 10.32
N GLU A 127 -22.74 -5.68 9.16
CA GLU A 127 -22.00 -5.87 7.91
C GLU A 127 -21.31 -4.56 7.49
N VAL A 128 -20.00 -4.45 7.75
CA VAL A 128 -19.16 -3.36 7.23
C VAL A 128 -18.19 -3.91 6.19
N VAL A 129 -18.27 -3.37 4.98
CA VAL A 129 -17.42 -3.71 3.83
C VAL A 129 -16.74 -2.46 3.32
N VAL A 130 -15.41 -2.49 3.23
CA VAL A 130 -14.61 -1.37 2.73
C VAL A 130 -13.80 -1.81 1.51
N LYS A 131 -13.94 -1.09 0.39
CA LYS A 131 -13.26 -1.38 -0.89
C LYS A 131 -12.58 -0.14 -1.43
N VAL A 132 -11.56 -0.31 -2.27
CA VAL A 132 -11.02 0.80 -3.07
C VAL A 132 -11.88 0.98 -4.32
N ASN A 133 -12.39 2.18 -4.56
CA ASN A 133 -13.28 2.44 -5.68
C ASN A 133 -12.59 2.19 -7.04
N GLY A 134 -13.19 1.32 -7.85
CA GLY A 134 -12.70 0.96 -9.17
C GLY A 134 -11.49 0.02 -9.17
N VAL A 135 -11.21 -0.69 -8.06
CA VAL A 135 -10.23 -1.76 -7.98
C VAL A 135 -10.95 -3.07 -7.61
N PRO A 136 -10.86 -4.14 -8.44
CA PRO A 136 -11.55 -5.40 -8.16
C PRO A 136 -10.93 -6.13 -6.97
N GLU A 137 -11.77 -6.77 -6.14
CA GLU A 137 -11.38 -7.50 -4.91
C GLU A 137 -10.57 -8.78 -5.16
N THR A 138 -10.38 -9.17 -6.41
CA THR A 138 -9.66 -10.37 -6.82
C THR A 138 -8.16 -10.14 -6.79
N SER A 139 -7.61 -9.99 -5.59
CA SER A 139 -6.23 -10.38 -5.33
C SER A 139 -6.18 -10.91 -3.90
N THR A 140 -6.71 -12.12 -3.76
CA THR A 140 -6.25 -13.04 -2.73
C THR A 140 -4.75 -13.20 -2.94
N ALA A 141 -3.97 -12.36 -2.26
CA ALA A 141 -2.60 -12.71 -1.96
C ALA A 141 -2.68 -14.01 -1.18
N ASN A 142 -2.48 -15.14 -1.87
CA ASN A 142 -2.27 -16.43 -1.26
C ASN A 142 -1.19 -16.24 -0.20
N THR A 143 -1.61 -16.27 1.06
CA THR A 143 -0.75 -16.46 2.21
C THR A 143 -0.35 -17.93 2.17
N ASN A 144 0.79 -18.22 1.53
CA ASN A 144 1.59 -19.37 1.92
C ASN A 144 2.28 -19.06 3.25
#